data_AF-A0A6S7ID98-F1
#
_entry.id   AF-A0A6S7ID98-F1
#
_cell.length_a   1.000
_cell.length_b   1.000
_cell.length_c   1.000
_cell.angle_alpha   90.00
_cell.angle_beta   90.00
_cell.angle_gamma   90.00
#
_symmetry.space_group_name_H-M   'P 1'
#
loop_
_entity.id
_entity.type
_entity.pdbx_description
1 polymer ?
#
loop_
_entity_poly.entity_id
_entity_poly.type
_entity_poly.pdbx_seq_one_letter_code
_entity_poly.pdbx_strand_id
1 'polypeptide(L)'
;MADSSGNRAGNGSKKQEIFVKEELKIAVRCTLDKFRYDEEQKEMEFPSSFTSTERAYIHRLCQGYGLVTKSKGCGSNRHLTVRKSDGERTSSISGIHLTQSSCQQIEQLSQRFPLTSKERQDLTPKVERTASGGNDISKSPKDNSKYNGRLNTGPPIIPPAHHGNELTEFRSNLPIAELKENIMKEVENNRVVIISGETGSGKTTQVPQYIMESFCSNSRPCRIICTQPRRISAISVAERVANERGERCGQTVGYQIRLDSRTSPKTVLTYCTNGVLLRALISGDGNLSSVTHVIVDEIHERDRFSDFLLISLRDLLSTNRSIKIIIMSAAVDINLFTSYFNGCPVIHVPGRCFDVNTFFLEDVLKFTGYQNKKMSILRQSNDTEERKTPEKEKRVRIQEPEAKILMDAQEKEIDRYEKNHKNHDVDVDDDLGEDINVEGMKLQDSFEGNDDGDDVGDVDNEVLDVTQEMDSAISEAFLNGSEDSYAQILHLIMNEGINVDYRHSETNATSLMVCAGRGSLDMVEQLLNLGANPDLTEPNNAW
;
A
#
# COMPACT_ATOMS: atom_id res chain seq x y z
N MET A 1 43.31 32.57 64.32
CA MET A 1 42.03 33.32 64.20
C MET A 1 41.45 33.00 62.84
N ALA A 2 40.35 32.24 62.85
CA ALA A 2 39.12 32.36 62.03
C ALA A 2 39.26 32.80 60.54
N ASP A 3 38.60 32.22 59.54
CA ASP A 3 37.57 31.16 59.50
C ASP A 3 37.27 30.80 58.03
N SER A 4 36.74 29.59 57.82
CA SER A 4 35.70 29.15 56.85
C SER A 4 35.63 29.80 55.44
N SER A 5 35.38 29.13 54.30
CA SER A 5 34.83 27.81 53.98
C SER A 5 34.68 27.74 52.43
N GLY A 6 34.67 26.53 51.86
CA GLY A 6 34.07 26.32 50.53
C GLY A 6 34.91 25.60 49.47
N ASN A 7 35.52 24.47 49.81
CA ASN A 7 36.05 23.53 48.82
C ASN A 7 34.85 22.84 48.11
N ARG A 8 34.65 23.03 46.81
CA ARG A 8 33.84 22.13 45.97
C ARG A 8 34.73 21.54 44.89
N ALA A 9 35.04 20.27 45.10
CA ALA A 9 35.77 19.38 44.23
C ALA A 9 35.24 19.44 42.78
N GLY A 10 36.18 19.56 41.83
CA GLY A 10 35.94 19.27 40.43
C GLY A 10 35.57 17.79 40.29
N ASN A 11 34.30 17.53 40.03
CA ASN A 11 33.82 16.19 39.73
C ASN A 11 33.89 16.03 38.21
N GLY A 12 34.78 15.15 37.74
CA GLY A 12 34.86 14.75 36.35
C GLY A 12 33.48 14.32 35.85
N SER A 13 33.02 14.93 34.77
CA SER A 13 31.74 14.65 34.15
C SER A 13 31.73 13.23 33.59
N LYS A 14 31.30 12.26 34.41
CA LYS A 14 30.75 11.00 33.93
C LYS A 14 29.76 11.33 32.82
N LYS A 15 29.96 10.75 31.63
CA LYS A 15 28.95 10.74 30.55
C LYS A 15 27.69 10.07 31.10
N GLN A 16 26.80 10.84 31.70
CA GLN A 16 25.46 10.36 32.02
C GLN A 16 24.78 10.02 30.70
N GLU A 17 24.42 8.75 30.52
CA GLU A 17 23.52 8.34 29.45
C GLU A 17 22.18 9.02 29.68
N ILE A 18 21.82 9.91 28.77
CA ILE A 18 20.53 10.60 28.82
C ILE A 18 19.52 9.64 28.19
N PHE A 19 18.69 9.01 29.02
CA PHE A 19 17.65 8.11 28.56
C PHE A 19 16.44 8.91 28.07
N VAL A 20 16.22 8.89 26.76
CA VAL A 20 15.10 9.55 26.08
C VAL A 20 14.42 8.50 25.19
N LYS A 21 13.08 8.49 25.14
CA LYS A 21 12.31 7.57 24.28
C LYS A 21 12.71 7.75 22.81
N GLU A 22 12.76 6.66 22.06
CA GLU A 22 13.23 6.67 20.66
C GLU A 22 12.33 7.52 19.75
N GLU A 23 11.02 7.50 19.99
CA GLU A 23 10.03 8.35 19.31
C GLU A 23 10.39 9.84 19.41
N LEU A 24 10.75 10.30 20.62
CA LEU A 24 11.14 11.69 20.83
C LEU A 24 12.48 12.02 20.14
N LYS A 25 13.42 11.06 20.09
CA LYS A 25 14.68 11.26 19.35
C LYS A 25 14.43 11.42 17.86
N ILE A 26 13.53 10.62 17.29
CA ILE A 26 13.17 10.68 15.87
C ILE A 26 12.46 12.02 15.58
N ALA A 27 11.49 12.41 16.40
CA ALA A 27 10.77 13.67 16.25
C ALA A 27 11.71 14.88 16.33
N VAL A 28 12.57 14.93 17.36
CA VAL A 28 13.56 16.02 17.52
C VAL A 28 14.52 16.09 16.34
N ARG A 29 15.02 14.96 15.83
CA ARG A 29 15.91 14.94 14.64
C ARG A 29 15.20 15.48 13.40
N CYS A 30 13.99 15.00 13.12
CA CYS A 30 13.21 15.49 11.98
C CYS A 30 12.95 17.00 12.08
N THR A 31 12.60 17.48 13.27
CA THR A 31 12.35 18.90 13.53
C THR A 31 13.60 19.76 13.39
N LEU A 32 14.77 19.29 13.88
CA LEU A 32 16.05 19.99 13.70
C LEU A 32 16.53 19.95 12.25
N ASP A 33 16.33 18.86 11.51
CA ASP A 33 16.68 18.80 10.10
C ASP A 33 15.81 19.75 9.28
N LYS A 34 14.49 19.77 9.50
CA LYS A 34 13.58 20.77 8.91
C LYS A 34 14.05 22.20 9.21
N PHE A 35 14.33 22.50 10.48
CA PHE A 35 14.82 23.81 10.88
C PHE A 35 16.15 24.17 10.19
N ARG A 36 17.10 23.23 10.04
CA ARG A 36 18.40 23.51 9.40
C ARG A 36 18.26 23.92 7.94
N TYR A 37 17.33 23.31 7.21
CA TYR A 37 17.11 23.59 5.79
C TYR A 37 16.18 24.78 5.51
N ASP A 38 15.53 25.34 6.53
CA ASP A 38 14.65 26.51 6.41
C ASP A 38 15.44 27.83 6.44
N GLU A 39 15.74 28.46 5.30
CA GLU A 39 16.54 29.69 5.25
C GLU A 39 15.87 30.93 5.89
N GLU A 40 14.55 30.93 6.05
CA GLU A 40 13.79 32.05 6.63
C GLU A 40 13.75 31.98 8.16
N GLN A 41 13.74 30.77 8.72
CA GLN A 41 13.66 30.55 10.17
C GLN A 41 15.03 30.60 10.85
N LYS A 42 15.31 31.70 11.58
CA LYS A 42 16.59 31.90 12.31
C LYS A 42 16.62 31.34 13.73
N GLU A 43 15.49 31.26 14.40
CA GLU A 43 15.32 30.73 15.76
C GLU A 43 14.07 29.85 15.81
N MET A 44 14.14 28.76 16.57
CA MET A 44 13.01 27.88 16.87
C MET A 44 12.94 27.61 18.37
N GLU A 45 11.75 27.30 18.88
CA GLU A 45 11.52 27.01 20.29
C GLU A 45 10.92 25.62 20.46
N PHE A 46 11.43 24.87 21.43
CA PHE A 46 10.80 23.64 21.90
C PHE A 46 9.91 23.93 23.12
N PRO A 47 8.72 23.31 23.19
CA PRO A 47 7.74 23.50 24.27
C PRO A 47 8.33 23.38 25.69
N SER A 48 7.73 24.09 26.65
CA SER A 48 8.12 24.00 28.06
C SER A 48 7.74 22.67 28.73
N SER A 49 6.93 21.84 28.06
CA SER A 49 6.58 20.47 28.48
C SER A 49 7.78 19.52 28.48
N PHE A 50 8.89 19.88 27.84
CA PHE A 50 10.10 19.07 27.81
C PHE A 50 10.79 19.05 29.19
N THR A 51 11.08 17.84 29.64
CA THR A 51 11.81 17.57 30.88
C THR A 51 13.26 18.09 30.83
N SER A 52 13.93 18.15 31.97
CA SER A 52 15.34 18.57 32.06
C SER A 52 16.28 17.63 31.29
N THR A 53 16.01 16.33 31.30
CA THR A 53 16.76 15.30 30.56
C THR A 53 16.57 15.43 29.05
N GLU A 54 15.35 15.66 28.58
CA GLU A 54 15.08 15.85 27.16
C GLU A 54 15.69 17.14 26.63
N ARG A 55 15.63 18.24 27.39
CA ARG A 55 16.32 19.49 27.03
C ARG A 55 17.84 19.31 27.00
N ALA A 56 18.41 18.54 27.92
CA ALA A 56 19.84 18.21 27.90
C ALA A 56 20.23 17.36 26.67
N TYR A 57 19.37 16.45 26.24
CA TYR A 57 19.55 15.69 25.00
C TYR A 57 19.56 16.61 23.77
N ILE A 58 18.58 17.52 23.66
CA ILE A 58 18.50 18.46 22.53
C ILE A 58 19.71 19.39 22.51
N HIS A 59 20.13 19.93 23.65
CA HIS A 59 21.37 20.72 23.76
C HIS A 59 22.58 19.98 23.18
N ARG A 60 22.77 18.71 23.56
CA ARG A 60 23.88 17.88 23.09
C ARG A 60 23.78 17.57 21.59
N LEU A 61 22.57 17.32 21.10
CA LEU A 61 22.32 17.03 19.69
C LEU A 61 22.59 18.27 18.80
N CYS A 62 22.06 19.43 19.21
CA CYS A 62 22.28 20.70 18.51
C CYS A 62 23.75 21.13 18.47
N GLN A 63 24.52 20.84 19.53
CA GLN A 63 25.97 21.07 19.54
C GLN A 63 26.68 20.29 18.42
N GLY A 64 26.22 19.06 18.12
CA GLY A 64 26.73 18.26 17.00
C GLY A 64 26.35 18.82 15.61
N TYR A 65 25.32 19.66 15.54
CA TYR A 65 24.88 20.33 14.31
C TYR A 65 25.39 21.78 14.18
N GLY A 66 26.21 22.25 15.11
CA GLY A 66 26.73 23.62 15.10
C GLY A 66 25.65 24.69 15.39
N LEU A 67 24.56 24.31 16.04
CA LEU A 67 23.47 25.22 16.40
C LEU A 67 23.66 25.76 17.82
N VAL A 68 23.24 27.00 18.07
CA VAL A 68 23.34 27.63 19.39
C VAL A 68 22.05 27.41 20.16
N THR A 69 22.14 26.89 21.38
CA THR A 69 20.98 26.55 22.20
C THR A 69 20.97 27.31 23.52
N LYS A 70 19.80 27.80 23.95
CA LYS A 70 19.62 28.46 25.24
C LYS A 70 18.30 28.05 25.87
N SER A 71 18.32 27.59 27.12
CA SER A 71 17.08 27.42 27.87
C SER A 71 16.71 28.72 28.56
N LYS A 72 15.55 29.27 28.24
CA LYS A 72 15.01 30.51 28.82
C LYS A 72 13.84 30.17 29.76
N GLY A 73 13.58 31.01 30.76
CA GLY A 73 12.49 30.83 31.73
C GLY A 73 12.85 30.05 33.00
N CYS A 74 11.94 30.03 33.97
CA CYS A 74 12.07 29.39 35.28
C CYS A 74 10.88 28.45 35.56
N GLY A 75 11.12 27.34 36.25
CA GLY A 75 10.06 26.37 36.61
C GLY A 75 9.36 25.76 35.39
N SER A 76 8.02 25.76 35.42
CA SER A 76 7.11 25.24 34.38
C SER A 76 7.08 26.06 33.09
N ASN A 77 7.61 27.29 33.09
CA ASN A 77 7.68 28.15 31.90
C ASN A 77 9.05 28.07 31.21
N ARG A 78 9.89 27.11 31.58
CA ARG A 78 11.23 26.96 31.02
C ARG A 78 11.18 26.21 29.68
N HIS A 79 11.50 26.92 28.61
CA HIS A 79 11.52 26.42 27.23
C HIS A 79 12.96 26.46 26.66
N LEU A 80 13.20 25.74 25.56
CA LEU A 80 14.51 25.66 24.92
C LEU A 80 14.46 26.36 23.57
N THR A 81 15.30 27.37 23.36
CA THR A 81 15.45 28.03 22.08
C THR A 81 16.71 27.56 21.36
N VAL A 82 16.60 27.34 20.06
CA VAL A 82 17.68 26.91 19.16
C VAL A 82 17.80 27.95 18.06
N ARG A 83 19.01 28.45 17.83
CA ARG A 83 19.30 29.52 16.87
C ARG A 83 20.40 29.08 15.91
N LYS A 84 20.26 29.48 14.65
CA LYS A 84 21.33 29.40 13.65
C LYS A 84 22.37 30.47 13.96
N SER A 85 23.65 30.10 14.06
CA SER A 85 24.71 31.06 14.36
C SER A 85 24.82 32.10 13.24
N ASP A 86 24.57 33.38 13.53
CA ASP A 86 24.78 34.47 12.58
C ASP A 86 26.29 34.68 12.37
N GLY A 87 26.79 34.06 11.30
CA GLY A 87 28.01 34.36 10.55
C GLY A 87 29.24 34.95 11.26
N GLU A 88 30.20 34.07 11.57
CA GLU A 88 31.57 34.28 11.09
C GLU A 88 31.90 33.14 10.11
N ARG A 89 32.20 33.51 8.86
CA ARG A 89 32.80 32.57 7.90
C ARG A 89 34.22 32.25 8.39
N THR A 90 34.50 31.00 8.78
CA THR A 90 35.73 30.26 8.39
C THR A 90 35.77 28.82 8.96
N SER A 91 35.73 27.87 8.02
CA SER A 91 36.50 26.59 7.96
C SER A 91 36.65 25.70 9.20
N SER A 92 36.00 24.54 9.20
CA SER A 92 36.67 23.23 8.93
C SER A 92 35.73 22.05 9.17
N ILE A 93 35.09 21.58 8.09
CA ILE A 93 35.02 20.14 7.85
C ILE A 93 36.48 19.68 7.84
N SER A 94 36.82 18.60 8.54
CA SER A 94 38.16 18.00 8.52
C SER A 94 38.56 17.72 7.07
N GLY A 95 39.26 18.67 6.46
CA GLY A 95 39.70 18.58 5.09
C GLY A 95 40.76 17.50 5.00
N ILE A 96 40.62 16.58 4.06
CA ILE A 96 41.71 15.71 3.67
C ILE A 96 42.79 16.62 3.09
N HIS A 97 43.88 16.82 3.82
CA HIS A 97 45.05 17.54 3.30
C HIS A 97 45.77 16.62 2.31
N LEU A 98 45.53 16.86 1.03
CA LEU A 98 46.25 16.18 -0.05
C LEU A 98 47.67 16.74 -0.13
N THR A 99 48.66 15.84 -0.27
CA THR A 99 50.05 16.24 -0.47
C THR A 99 50.25 16.83 -1.87
N GLN A 100 51.30 17.64 -2.05
CA GLN A 100 51.66 18.21 -3.38
C GLN A 100 51.71 17.13 -4.48
N SER A 101 52.26 15.96 -4.16
CA SER A 101 52.34 14.82 -5.10
C SER A 101 50.95 14.24 -5.43
N SER A 102 50.04 14.19 -4.45
CA SER A 102 48.66 13.76 -4.65
C SER A 102 47.89 14.74 -5.55
N CYS A 103 48.07 16.04 -5.34
CA CYS A 103 47.47 17.07 -6.19
C CYS A 103 47.96 16.96 -7.64
N GLN A 104 49.27 16.77 -7.84
CA GLN A 104 49.84 16.59 -9.18
C GLN A 104 49.32 15.32 -9.88
N GLN A 105 49.14 14.21 -9.14
CA GLN A 105 48.55 12.99 -9.68
C GLN A 105 47.07 13.15 -10.02
N ILE A 106 46.29 13.82 -9.17
CA ILE A 106 44.87 14.12 -9.43
C ILE A 106 44.73 15.00 -10.68
N GLU A 107 45.62 15.98 -10.82
CA GLU A 107 45.62 16.88 -11.97
C GLU A 107 46.01 16.13 -13.27
N GLN A 108 47.01 15.24 -13.21
CA GLN A 108 47.36 14.36 -14.33
C GLN A 108 46.22 13.41 -14.71
N LEU A 109 45.53 12.83 -13.73
CA LEU A 109 44.38 11.94 -13.96
C LEU A 109 43.17 12.69 -14.54
N SER A 110 42.89 13.90 -14.03
CA SER A 110 41.82 14.77 -14.54
C SER A 110 42.07 15.22 -15.99
N GLN A 111 43.33 15.44 -16.37
CA GLN A 111 43.71 15.74 -17.74
C GLN A 111 43.67 14.50 -18.66
N ARG A 112 44.03 13.32 -18.13
CA ARG A 112 44.00 12.04 -18.88
C ARG A 112 42.56 11.55 -19.10
N PHE A 113 41.66 11.82 -18.16
CA PHE A 113 40.25 11.41 -18.17
C PHE A 113 39.34 12.60 -17.87
N PRO A 114 39.13 13.53 -18.83
CA PRO A 114 38.30 14.70 -18.61
C PRO A 114 36.84 14.30 -18.36
N LEU A 115 36.25 14.85 -17.30
CA LEU A 115 34.86 14.60 -16.89
C LEU A 115 33.89 14.75 -18.06
N THR A 116 33.00 13.78 -18.23
CA THR A 116 31.94 13.89 -19.23
C THR A 116 30.92 14.96 -18.83
N SER A 117 30.15 15.47 -19.79
CA SER A 117 29.10 16.47 -19.51
C SER A 117 28.04 15.95 -18.53
N LYS A 118 27.85 14.62 -18.49
CA LYS A 118 26.92 13.95 -17.58
C LYS A 118 27.44 13.91 -16.15
N GLU A 119 28.71 13.55 -15.95
CA GLU A 119 29.33 13.53 -14.62
C GLU A 119 29.43 14.93 -14.02
N ARG A 120 29.68 15.96 -14.85
CA ARG A 120 29.63 17.35 -14.40
C ARG A 120 28.25 17.78 -13.89
N GLN A 121 27.18 17.22 -14.47
CA GLN A 121 25.81 17.51 -14.07
C GLN A 121 25.42 16.79 -12.77
N ASP A 122 25.94 15.58 -12.54
CA ASP A 122 25.75 14.82 -11.31
C ASP A 122 26.52 15.42 -10.11
N LEU A 123 27.60 16.17 -10.37
CA LEU A 123 28.44 16.82 -9.36
C LEU A 123 27.94 18.21 -8.91
N THR A 124 26.92 18.79 -9.55
CA THR A 124 26.33 20.05 -9.09
C THR A 124 25.27 19.81 -8.00
N PRO A 125 25.31 20.51 -6.85
CA PRO A 125 24.29 20.37 -5.82
C PRO A 125 22.93 20.88 -6.34
N LYS A 126 21.88 20.09 -6.13
CA LYS A 126 20.50 20.44 -6.52
C LYS A 126 19.95 21.52 -5.59
N VAL A 127 20.08 22.78 -6.00
CA VAL A 127 19.32 23.90 -5.43
C VAL A 127 18.13 24.17 -6.35
N GLU A 128 16.93 24.16 -5.77
CA GLU A 128 15.67 24.49 -6.41
C GLU A 128 15.71 25.91 -7.01
N ARG A 129 15.19 26.03 -8.23
CA ARG A 129 14.99 27.31 -8.90
C ARG A 129 13.53 27.72 -8.78
N THR A 130 13.27 28.79 -8.02
CA THR A 130 12.32 29.89 -8.30
C THR A 130 12.69 30.99 -7.31
N ALA A 131 12.92 32.27 -7.61
CA ALA A 131 12.58 33.10 -8.75
C ALA A 131 13.54 34.30 -8.81
N SER A 132 13.92 34.74 -10.02
CA SER A 132 14.17 36.16 -10.38
C SER A 132 14.49 36.26 -11.87
N GLY A 133 13.54 36.83 -12.62
CA GLY A 133 13.65 37.59 -13.87
C GLY A 133 14.69 37.24 -14.94
N GLY A 134 14.22 36.92 -16.14
CA GLY A 134 14.95 37.19 -17.39
C GLY A 134 14.82 36.10 -18.43
N ASN A 135 14.09 36.43 -19.51
CA ASN A 135 13.96 35.73 -20.80
C ASN A 135 15.08 34.73 -21.13
N ASP A 136 14.71 33.47 -21.40
CA ASP A 136 15.11 32.84 -22.66
C ASP A 136 14.35 31.54 -22.96
N ILE A 137 13.99 31.43 -24.23
CA ILE A 137 13.16 30.43 -24.88
C ILE A 137 13.90 29.08 -24.98
N SER A 138 13.13 27.99 -24.90
CA SER A 138 13.45 26.59 -25.28
C SER A 138 14.19 25.69 -24.25
N LYS A 139 13.46 25.09 -23.31
CA LYS A 139 13.76 23.74 -22.80
C LYS A 139 12.48 22.92 -22.61
N SER A 140 12.52 21.71 -23.15
CA SER A 140 11.43 20.73 -23.33
C SER A 140 10.75 20.23 -22.03
N PRO A 141 9.46 19.83 -22.10
CA PRO A 141 8.66 19.39 -20.95
C PRO A 141 8.91 17.91 -20.56
N LYS A 142 10.10 17.56 -20.05
CA LYS A 142 10.42 16.16 -19.70
C LYS A 142 10.59 15.83 -18.21
N ASP A 143 10.65 16.82 -17.30
CA ASP A 143 10.98 16.55 -15.89
C ASP A 143 9.79 16.55 -14.90
N ASN A 144 8.57 16.92 -15.32
CA ASN A 144 7.36 16.74 -14.49
C ASN A 144 6.88 15.28 -14.39
N SER A 145 7.55 14.34 -15.04
CA SER A 145 7.15 12.93 -15.11
C SER A 145 7.38 12.13 -13.83
N LYS A 146 8.15 12.62 -12.85
CA LYS A 146 8.52 11.83 -11.66
C LYS A 146 7.40 11.66 -10.64
N TYR A 147 6.41 12.56 -10.62
CA TYR A 147 5.27 12.49 -9.71
C TYR A 147 3.96 12.08 -10.41
N ASN A 148 3.96 11.99 -11.74
CA ASN A 148 2.77 11.67 -12.55
C ASN A 148 2.46 10.17 -12.69
N GLY A 149 3.04 9.30 -11.86
CA GLY A 149 2.73 7.87 -11.88
C GLY A 149 3.14 7.13 -13.16
N ARG A 150 4.03 7.71 -13.99
CA ARG A 150 4.61 7.00 -15.13
C ARG A 150 5.61 5.98 -14.63
N LEU A 151 5.38 4.71 -14.95
CA LEU A 151 6.31 3.63 -14.65
C LEU A 151 7.69 3.93 -15.27
N ASN A 152 8.76 3.49 -14.63
CA ASN A 152 10.10 3.60 -15.19
C ASN A 152 10.29 2.56 -16.31
N THR A 153 10.36 3.03 -17.55
CA THR A 153 10.26 2.20 -18.77
C THR A 153 11.55 2.23 -19.59
N GLY A 154 12.69 2.31 -18.91
CA GLY A 154 14.00 2.14 -19.54
C GLY A 154 14.11 0.84 -20.35
N PRO A 155 15.13 0.68 -21.21
CA PRO A 155 15.30 -0.56 -21.96
C PRO A 155 15.39 -1.78 -21.02
N PRO A 156 14.95 -2.97 -21.46
CA PRO A 156 15.19 -4.19 -20.70
C PRO A 156 16.69 -4.43 -20.60
N ILE A 157 17.16 -4.90 -19.46
CA ILE A 157 18.58 -5.15 -19.19
C ILE A 157 18.77 -6.58 -18.75
N ILE A 158 19.97 -7.13 -18.97
CA ILE A 158 20.32 -8.45 -18.48
C ILE A 158 20.40 -8.36 -16.94
N PRO A 159 19.60 -9.14 -16.20
CA PRO A 159 19.65 -9.12 -14.74
C PRO A 159 21.03 -9.53 -14.26
N PRO A 160 21.58 -8.88 -13.22
CA PRO A 160 22.83 -9.34 -12.64
C PRO A 160 22.62 -10.68 -11.92
N ALA A 161 23.72 -11.44 -11.82
CA ALA A 161 23.73 -12.71 -11.12
C ALA A 161 23.26 -12.54 -9.67
N HIS A 162 22.51 -13.52 -9.20
CA HIS A 162 22.11 -13.57 -7.80
C HIS A 162 23.33 -13.90 -6.94
N HIS A 163 23.64 -13.04 -5.98
CA HIS A 163 24.64 -13.33 -4.96
C HIS A 163 23.93 -14.01 -3.79
N GLY A 164 24.28 -15.27 -3.53
CA GLY A 164 23.73 -16.03 -2.41
C GLY A 164 24.03 -15.32 -1.08
N ASN A 165 23.03 -15.32 -0.20
CA ASN A 165 23.12 -14.82 1.17
C ASN A 165 22.53 -15.86 2.15
N GLU A 166 22.43 -15.49 3.44
CA GLU A 166 21.83 -16.30 4.50
C GLU A 166 20.38 -16.73 4.21
N LEU A 167 19.66 -16.03 3.30
CA LEU A 167 18.28 -16.34 2.93
C LEU A 167 18.18 -17.37 1.78
N THR A 168 19.29 -17.76 1.17
CA THR A 168 19.29 -18.73 0.04
C THR A 168 18.73 -20.10 0.46
N GLU A 169 19.07 -20.54 1.67
CA GLU A 169 18.54 -21.79 2.24
C GLU A 169 17.04 -21.68 2.50
N PHE A 170 16.58 -20.55 3.06
CA PHE A 170 15.16 -20.29 3.26
C PHE A 170 14.37 -20.35 1.95
N ARG A 171 14.89 -19.72 0.88
CA ARG A 171 14.25 -19.76 -0.46
C ARG A 171 14.11 -21.18 -1.00
N SER A 172 15.11 -22.02 -0.76
CA SER A 172 15.12 -23.42 -1.22
C SER A 172 14.12 -24.31 -0.47
N ASN A 173 13.72 -23.90 0.74
CA ASN A 173 12.75 -24.63 1.56
C ASN A 173 11.29 -24.26 1.28
N LEU A 174 11.02 -23.23 0.46
CA LEU A 174 9.65 -22.83 0.11
C LEU A 174 8.98 -23.86 -0.81
N PRO A 175 7.66 -24.11 -0.66
CA PRO A 175 6.96 -25.11 -1.49
C PRO A 175 7.09 -24.89 -3.00
N ILE A 176 7.17 -23.62 -3.43
CA ILE A 176 7.32 -23.27 -4.84
C ILE A 176 8.68 -23.66 -5.44
N ALA A 177 9.70 -23.92 -4.62
CA ALA A 177 11.06 -24.21 -5.08
C ALA A 177 11.13 -25.49 -5.92
N GLU A 178 10.37 -26.52 -5.53
CA GLU A 178 10.29 -27.80 -6.25
C GLU A 178 9.69 -27.66 -7.65
N LEU A 179 8.87 -26.62 -7.88
CA LEU A 179 8.19 -26.36 -9.14
C LEU A 179 8.92 -25.34 -10.03
N LYS A 180 10.09 -24.85 -9.63
CA LYS A 180 10.85 -23.83 -10.36
C LYS A 180 11.02 -24.15 -11.85
N GLU A 181 11.48 -25.36 -12.17
CA GLU A 181 11.72 -25.77 -13.57
C GLU A 181 10.43 -25.83 -14.38
N ASN A 182 9.36 -26.38 -13.79
CA ASN A 182 8.05 -26.46 -14.43
C ASN A 182 7.47 -25.07 -14.69
N ILE A 183 7.55 -24.17 -13.70
CA ILE A 183 7.11 -22.77 -13.84
C ILE A 183 7.86 -22.08 -14.98
N MET A 184 9.19 -22.20 -15.02
CA MET A 184 9.97 -21.56 -16.08
C MET A 184 9.69 -22.14 -17.47
N LYS A 185 9.45 -23.45 -17.57
CA LYS A 185 9.05 -24.10 -18.83
C LYS A 185 7.71 -23.55 -19.35
N GLU A 186 6.69 -23.48 -18.50
CA GLU A 186 5.37 -22.97 -18.90
C GLU A 186 5.42 -21.47 -19.22
N VAL A 187 6.18 -20.68 -18.45
CA VAL A 187 6.37 -19.25 -18.71
C VAL A 187 7.10 -19.03 -20.04
N GLU A 188 8.07 -19.86 -20.44
CA GLU A 188 8.74 -19.72 -21.74
C GLU A 188 7.83 -20.10 -22.92
N ASN A 189 7.04 -21.17 -22.78
CA ASN A 189 6.23 -21.73 -23.88
C ASN A 189 4.89 -21.01 -24.09
N ASN A 190 4.35 -20.36 -23.06
CA ASN A 190 3.02 -19.78 -23.12
C ASN A 190 3.06 -18.25 -22.97
N ARG A 191 2.00 -17.60 -23.46
CA ARG A 191 1.84 -16.14 -23.33
C ARG A 191 1.14 -15.73 -22.04
N VAL A 192 0.28 -16.60 -21.53
CA VAL A 192 -0.43 -16.43 -20.26
C VAL A 192 -0.23 -17.71 -19.45
N VAL A 193 0.12 -17.59 -18.18
CA VAL A 193 0.22 -18.71 -17.24
C VAL A 193 -0.46 -18.33 -15.94
N ILE A 194 -1.28 -19.23 -15.40
CA ILE A 194 -1.86 -19.08 -14.06
C ILE A 194 -1.04 -19.92 -13.08
N ILE A 195 -0.60 -19.31 -11.99
CA ILE A 195 0.07 -19.98 -10.88
C ILE A 195 -0.84 -19.87 -9.65
N SER A 196 -1.48 -20.99 -9.31
CA SER A 196 -2.34 -21.09 -8.13
C SER A 196 -1.58 -21.74 -6.99
N GLY A 197 -1.75 -21.25 -5.77
CA GLY A 197 -1.22 -21.91 -4.57
C GLY A 197 -1.59 -21.14 -3.32
N GLU A 198 -1.52 -21.79 -2.16
CA GLU A 198 -1.89 -21.16 -0.90
C GLU A 198 -0.98 -19.98 -0.53
N THR A 199 -1.42 -19.14 0.41
CA THR A 199 -0.60 -18.08 0.98
C THR A 199 0.65 -18.70 1.65
N GLY A 200 1.78 -17.99 1.60
CA GLY A 200 3.05 -18.51 2.13
C GLY A 200 3.78 -19.56 1.25
N SER A 201 3.20 -20.00 0.13
CA SER A 201 3.88 -20.90 -0.82
C SER A 201 5.10 -20.28 -1.51
N GLY A 202 5.23 -18.95 -1.53
CA GLY A 202 6.37 -18.22 -2.10
C GLY A 202 6.16 -17.63 -3.50
N LYS A 203 4.94 -17.67 -4.06
CA LYS A 203 4.61 -17.15 -5.42
C LYS A 203 5.11 -15.72 -5.65
N THR A 204 4.63 -14.79 -4.83
CA THR A 204 4.89 -13.34 -4.91
C THR A 204 6.39 -13.00 -4.90
N THR A 205 7.19 -13.69 -4.08
CA THR A 205 8.62 -13.38 -3.93
C THR A 205 9.50 -14.14 -4.91
N GLN A 206 9.17 -15.40 -5.24
CA GLN A 206 10.07 -16.28 -5.98
C GLN A 206 9.83 -16.30 -7.49
N VAL A 207 8.58 -16.25 -7.97
CA VAL A 207 8.28 -16.29 -9.42
C VAL A 207 9.01 -15.19 -10.20
N PRO A 208 8.98 -13.90 -9.76
CA PRO A 208 9.71 -12.85 -10.47
C PRO A 208 11.24 -13.10 -10.45
N GLN A 209 11.77 -13.64 -9.35
CA GLN A 209 13.19 -13.96 -9.22
C GLN A 209 13.61 -15.11 -10.14
N TYR A 210 12.78 -16.15 -10.30
CA TYR A 210 13.07 -17.26 -11.22
C TYR A 210 13.15 -16.78 -12.68
N ILE A 211 12.28 -15.85 -13.07
CA ILE A 211 12.35 -15.20 -14.39
C ILE A 211 13.68 -14.44 -14.51
N MET A 212 14.04 -13.60 -13.52
CA MET A 212 15.32 -12.88 -13.55
C MET A 212 16.53 -13.81 -13.64
N GLU A 213 16.54 -14.90 -12.86
CA GLU A 213 17.64 -15.87 -12.83
C GLU A 213 17.79 -16.64 -14.16
N SER A 214 16.67 -17.04 -14.77
CA SER A 214 16.67 -17.69 -16.09
C SER A 214 17.19 -16.75 -17.18
N PHE A 215 16.74 -15.50 -17.19
CA PHE A 215 17.19 -14.49 -18.16
C PHE A 215 18.66 -14.11 -17.95
N CYS A 216 19.12 -14.04 -16.69
CA CYS A 216 20.54 -13.88 -16.37
C CYS A 216 21.37 -15.04 -16.95
N SER A 217 20.97 -16.29 -16.67
CA SER A 217 21.70 -17.49 -17.10
C SER A 217 21.78 -17.61 -18.61
N ASN A 218 20.74 -17.15 -19.32
CA ASN A 218 20.67 -17.14 -20.79
C ASN A 218 21.22 -15.85 -21.42
N SER A 219 21.76 -14.91 -20.63
CA SER A 219 22.24 -13.60 -21.11
C SER A 219 21.18 -12.82 -21.92
N ARG A 220 19.90 -12.94 -21.55
CA ARG A 220 18.77 -12.26 -22.19
C ARG A 220 18.32 -11.06 -21.35
N PRO A 221 17.99 -9.92 -21.97
CA PRO A 221 17.45 -8.78 -21.24
C PRO A 221 15.99 -9.02 -20.85
N CYS A 222 15.59 -8.58 -19.65
CA CYS A 222 14.19 -8.54 -19.25
C CYS A 222 13.83 -7.28 -18.47
N ARG A 223 12.53 -7.02 -18.39
CA ARG A 223 11.92 -6.03 -17.50
C ARG A 223 10.57 -6.59 -17.04
N ILE A 224 10.39 -6.64 -15.73
CA ILE A 224 9.28 -7.31 -15.06
C ILE A 224 8.52 -6.28 -14.23
N ILE A 225 7.20 -6.24 -14.39
CA ILE A 225 6.31 -5.51 -13.50
C ILE A 225 5.46 -6.52 -12.76
N CYS A 226 5.42 -6.43 -11.44
CA CYS A 226 4.54 -7.24 -10.61
C CYS A 226 3.56 -6.31 -9.89
N THR A 227 2.26 -6.50 -10.08
CA THR A 227 1.28 -5.72 -9.35
C THR A 227 0.99 -6.32 -7.99
N GLN A 228 0.50 -5.48 -7.08
CA GLN A 228 -0.01 -5.83 -5.77
C GLN A 228 -1.29 -5.01 -5.53
N PRO A 229 -2.31 -5.56 -4.86
CA PRO A 229 -3.55 -4.83 -4.58
C PRO A 229 -3.29 -3.67 -3.60
N ARG A 230 -2.41 -3.87 -2.61
CA ARG A 230 -2.15 -2.89 -1.54
C ARG A 230 -0.78 -2.23 -1.66
N ARG A 231 -0.72 -0.94 -1.31
CA ARG A 231 0.53 -0.13 -1.29
C ARG A 231 1.59 -0.73 -0.37
N ILE A 232 1.20 -1.13 0.85
CA ILE A 232 2.12 -1.72 1.83
C ILE A 232 2.71 -3.05 1.35
N SER A 233 1.92 -3.87 0.62
CA SER A 233 2.39 -5.11 0.00
C SER A 233 3.44 -4.82 -1.07
N ALA A 234 3.20 -3.86 -1.97
CA ALA A 234 4.18 -3.48 -2.98
C ALA A 234 5.53 -3.03 -2.38
N ILE A 235 5.50 -2.20 -1.33
CA ILE A 235 6.72 -1.74 -0.65
C ILE A 235 7.43 -2.92 0.03
N SER A 236 6.73 -3.64 0.91
CA SER A 236 7.32 -4.69 1.74
C SER A 236 7.85 -5.87 0.94
N VAL A 237 7.15 -6.28 -0.13
CA VAL A 237 7.61 -7.34 -1.02
C VAL A 237 8.86 -6.90 -1.79
N ALA A 238 8.89 -5.66 -2.30
CA ALA A 238 10.07 -5.15 -2.99
C ALA A 238 11.30 -5.10 -2.07
N GLU A 239 11.13 -4.64 -0.82
CA GLU A 239 12.19 -4.63 0.18
C GLU A 239 12.64 -6.05 0.55
N ARG A 240 11.70 -6.97 0.74
CA ARG A 240 11.98 -8.38 1.02
C ARG A 240 12.80 -9.02 -0.10
N VAL A 241 12.38 -8.85 -1.35
CA VAL A 241 13.05 -9.45 -2.51
C VAL A 241 14.40 -8.81 -2.78
N ALA A 242 14.55 -7.49 -2.58
CA ALA A 242 15.85 -6.83 -2.63
C ALA A 242 16.80 -7.41 -1.56
N ASN A 243 16.32 -7.60 -0.33
CA ASN A 243 17.10 -8.21 0.74
C ASN A 243 17.48 -9.66 0.43
N GLU A 244 16.55 -10.47 -0.10
CA GLU A 244 16.83 -11.83 -0.57
C GLU A 244 17.94 -11.85 -1.61
N ARG A 245 18.07 -10.82 -2.44
CA ARG A 245 19.14 -10.67 -3.44
C ARG A 245 20.42 -10.02 -2.91
N GLY A 246 20.50 -9.69 -1.62
CA GLY A 246 21.65 -9.04 -1.01
C GLY A 246 21.86 -7.58 -1.44
N GLU A 247 20.80 -6.91 -1.89
CA GLU A 247 20.84 -5.53 -2.37
C GLU A 247 19.86 -4.61 -1.62
N ARG A 248 19.98 -3.30 -1.84
CA ARG A 248 18.99 -2.33 -1.35
C ARG A 248 17.89 -2.13 -2.38
N CYS A 249 16.65 -1.98 -1.90
CA CYS A 249 15.52 -1.60 -2.74
C CYS A 249 15.83 -0.31 -3.53
N GLY A 250 15.51 -0.31 -4.83
CA GLY A 250 15.87 0.72 -5.81
C GLY A 250 17.06 0.35 -6.70
N GLN A 251 17.73 -0.78 -6.44
CA GLN A 251 18.74 -1.35 -7.35
C GLN A 251 18.07 -2.18 -8.45
N THR A 252 18.22 -3.52 -8.45
CA THR A 252 17.63 -4.39 -9.47
C THR A 252 16.16 -4.67 -9.19
N VAL A 253 15.77 -4.56 -7.93
CA VAL A 253 14.39 -4.64 -7.44
C VAL A 253 13.97 -3.30 -6.86
N GLY A 254 12.76 -2.86 -7.16
CA GLY A 254 12.20 -1.61 -6.68
C GLY A 254 10.69 -1.63 -6.61
N TYR A 255 10.10 -0.53 -6.16
CA TYR A 255 8.65 -0.35 -6.18
C TYR A 255 8.23 1.02 -6.73
N GLN A 256 6.98 1.09 -7.17
CA GLN A 256 6.33 2.33 -7.56
C GLN A 256 4.86 2.33 -7.18
N ILE A 257 4.48 3.28 -6.33
CA ILE A 257 3.11 3.50 -5.87
C ILE A 257 2.74 4.97 -6.11
N ARG A 258 1.49 5.35 -5.85
CA ARG A 258 1.07 6.75 -5.95
C ARG A 258 1.91 7.61 -4.99
N LEU A 259 2.52 8.66 -5.54
CA LEU A 259 3.36 9.65 -4.83
C LEU A 259 4.64 9.13 -4.17
N ASP A 260 5.01 7.86 -4.38
CA ASP A 260 6.26 7.30 -3.86
C ASP A 260 6.85 6.25 -4.82
N SER A 261 8.16 6.33 -5.04
CA SER A 261 8.87 5.42 -5.93
C SER A 261 10.31 5.23 -5.49
N ARG A 262 10.72 3.95 -5.44
CA ARG A 262 12.12 3.54 -5.32
C ARG A 262 12.50 2.68 -6.51
N THR A 263 12.70 3.34 -7.65
CA THR A 263 13.22 2.71 -8.88
C THR A 263 14.43 3.49 -9.40
N SER A 264 15.26 2.81 -10.18
CA SER A 264 16.38 3.41 -10.90
C SER A 264 16.46 2.84 -12.32
N PRO A 265 17.31 3.39 -13.21
CA PRO A 265 17.53 2.79 -14.53
C PRO A 265 18.05 1.34 -14.47
N LYS A 266 18.60 0.90 -13.33
CA LYS A 266 19.06 -0.47 -13.09
C LYS A 266 17.94 -1.41 -12.62
N THR A 267 16.75 -0.88 -12.32
CA THR A 267 15.64 -1.68 -11.85
C THR A 267 15.09 -2.55 -12.96
N VAL A 268 15.11 -3.86 -12.72
CA VAL A 268 14.62 -4.93 -13.59
C VAL A 268 13.21 -5.33 -13.17
N LEU A 269 13.02 -5.51 -11.87
CA LEU A 269 11.76 -5.90 -11.26
C LEU A 269 11.15 -4.72 -10.50
N THR A 270 9.97 -4.29 -10.92
CA THR A 270 9.21 -3.23 -10.25
C THR A 270 7.92 -3.80 -9.67
N TYR A 271 7.75 -3.70 -8.35
CA TYR A 271 6.47 -3.92 -7.70
C TYR A 271 5.63 -2.64 -7.73
N CYS A 272 4.37 -2.70 -8.15
CA CYS A 272 3.51 -1.52 -8.14
C CYS A 272 2.08 -1.85 -7.73
N THR A 273 1.27 -0.84 -7.43
CA THR A 273 -0.17 -1.08 -7.25
C THR A 273 -0.86 -1.31 -8.60
N ASN A 274 -2.00 -2.01 -8.57
CA ASN A 274 -2.84 -2.21 -9.76
C ASN A 274 -3.14 -0.88 -10.48
N GLY A 275 -3.55 0.14 -9.73
CA GLY A 275 -3.86 1.47 -10.28
C GLY A 275 -2.69 2.17 -10.98
N VAL A 276 -1.45 1.96 -10.53
CA VAL A 276 -0.25 2.54 -11.19
C VAL A 276 -0.04 1.91 -12.57
N LEU A 277 -0.14 0.58 -12.67
CA LEU A 277 -0.01 -0.11 -13.95
C LEU A 277 -1.18 0.21 -14.88
N LEU A 278 -2.41 0.22 -14.36
CA LEU A 278 -3.60 0.55 -15.14
C LEU A 278 -3.51 1.96 -15.74
N ARG A 279 -3.08 2.95 -14.96
CA ARG A 279 -2.84 4.32 -15.46
C ARG A 279 -1.77 4.35 -16.54
N ALA A 280 -0.70 3.56 -16.39
CA ALA A 280 0.37 3.48 -17.37
C ALA A 280 -0.08 2.84 -18.69
N LEU A 281 -1.02 1.88 -18.65
CA LEU A 281 -1.67 1.26 -19.80
C LEU A 281 -2.58 2.26 -20.53
N ILE A 282 -3.44 2.97 -19.79
CA ILE A 282 -4.43 3.91 -20.37
C ILE A 282 -3.75 5.15 -20.98
N SER A 283 -2.60 5.58 -20.43
CA SER A 283 -1.92 6.81 -20.87
C SER A 283 -1.18 6.73 -22.24
N GLY A 284 -1.27 5.61 -22.97
CA GLY A 284 -0.82 5.48 -24.36
C GLY A 284 0.61 4.92 -24.60
N ASP A 285 0.85 4.56 -25.87
CA ASP A 285 1.69 3.49 -26.45
C ASP A 285 3.22 3.47 -26.26
N GLY A 286 3.77 4.19 -25.28
CA GLY A 286 5.21 4.18 -25.01
C GLY A 286 5.65 3.27 -23.86
N ASN A 287 4.78 3.09 -22.87
CA ASN A 287 5.23 2.72 -21.53
C ASN A 287 5.45 1.21 -21.34
N LEU A 288 4.78 0.33 -22.08
CA LEU A 288 5.00 -1.11 -21.93
C LEU A 288 5.83 -1.74 -23.05
N SER A 289 6.29 -0.94 -24.02
CA SER A 289 7.12 -1.42 -25.13
C SER A 289 8.41 -2.11 -24.67
N SER A 290 8.98 -1.65 -23.55
CA SER A 290 10.19 -2.22 -22.94
C SER A 290 9.93 -3.31 -21.90
N VAL A 291 8.66 -3.61 -21.60
CA VAL A 291 8.25 -4.59 -20.59
C VAL A 291 8.11 -5.96 -21.23
N THR A 292 8.79 -6.93 -20.63
CA THR A 292 8.80 -8.32 -21.11
C THR A 292 7.77 -9.20 -20.40
N HIS A 293 7.56 -8.96 -19.11
CA HIS A 293 6.67 -9.75 -18.27
C HIS A 293 5.83 -8.84 -17.39
N VAL A 294 4.53 -9.11 -17.33
CA VAL A 294 3.61 -8.53 -16.37
C VAL A 294 3.09 -9.65 -15.48
N ILE A 295 3.15 -9.43 -14.18
CA ILE A 295 2.68 -10.36 -13.17
C ILE A 295 1.54 -9.68 -12.42
N VAL A 296 0.35 -10.28 -12.43
CA VAL A 296 -0.80 -9.83 -11.66
C VAL A 296 -0.93 -10.74 -10.46
N ASP A 297 -0.63 -10.21 -9.27
CA ASP A 297 -0.65 -10.98 -8.03
C ASP A 297 -1.95 -10.78 -7.26
N GLU A 298 -2.25 -11.75 -6.38
CA GLU A 298 -3.40 -11.70 -5.47
C GLU A 298 -4.76 -11.47 -6.17
N ILE A 299 -4.96 -12.01 -7.37
CA ILE A 299 -6.19 -11.77 -8.16
C ILE A 299 -7.48 -12.27 -7.46
N HIS A 300 -7.34 -13.19 -6.51
CA HIS A 300 -8.43 -13.71 -5.69
C HIS A 300 -9.06 -12.66 -4.77
N GLU A 301 -8.40 -11.52 -4.53
CA GLU A 301 -9.00 -10.42 -3.77
C GLU A 301 -10.15 -9.73 -4.52
N ARG A 302 -10.31 -9.98 -5.83
CA ARG A 302 -11.39 -9.41 -6.67
C ARG A 302 -11.55 -7.90 -6.55
N ASP A 303 -10.42 -7.20 -6.43
CA ASP A 303 -10.37 -5.75 -6.43
C ASP A 303 -10.76 -5.19 -7.81
N ARG A 304 -11.58 -4.12 -7.83
CA ARG A 304 -12.06 -3.45 -9.05
C ARG A 304 -10.91 -3.13 -10.01
N PHE A 305 -9.81 -2.58 -9.50
CA PHE A 305 -8.67 -2.21 -10.34
C PHE A 305 -7.97 -3.44 -10.93
N SER A 306 -8.00 -4.57 -10.22
CA SER A 306 -7.43 -5.83 -10.70
C SER A 306 -8.22 -6.38 -11.89
N ASP A 307 -9.56 -6.33 -11.84
CA ASP A 307 -10.41 -6.78 -12.96
C ASP A 307 -10.25 -5.88 -14.19
N PHE A 308 -10.25 -4.55 -14.03
CA PHE A 308 -9.97 -3.63 -15.14
C PHE A 308 -8.56 -3.79 -15.71
N LEU A 309 -7.60 -4.13 -14.85
CA LEU A 309 -6.25 -4.44 -15.29
C LEU A 309 -6.22 -5.70 -16.16
N LEU A 310 -6.94 -6.77 -15.79
CA LEU A 310 -7.03 -7.98 -16.62
C LEU A 310 -7.66 -7.71 -17.99
N ILE A 311 -8.69 -6.86 -18.05
CA ILE A 311 -9.30 -6.41 -19.32
C ILE A 311 -8.25 -5.71 -20.19
N SER A 312 -7.59 -4.70 -19.63
CA SER A 312 -6.57 -3.92 -20.34
C SER A 312 -5.39 -4.79 -20.81
N LEU A 313 -5.01 -5.77 -20.01
CA LEU A 313 -3.94 -6.71 -20.34
C LEU A 313 -4.35 -7.72 -21.42
N ARG A 314 -5.61 -8.17 -21.45
CA ARG A 314 -6.13 -9.02 -22.52
C ARG A 314 -6.10 -8.28 -23.86
N ASP A 315 -6.46 -7.01 -23.86
CA ASP A 315 -6.39 -6.17 -25.06
C ASP A 315 -4.93 -5.96 -25.49
N LEU A 316 -4.00 -5.75 -24.53
CA LEU A 316 -2.57 -5.68 -24.81
C LEU A 316 -1.99 -6.96 -25.44
N LEU A 317 -2.49 -8.15 -25.07
CA LEU A 317 -2.05 -9.40 -25.68
C LEU A 317 -2.35 -9.45 -27.19
N SER A 318 -3.41 -8.75 -27.65
CA SER A 318 -3.79 -8.71 -29.07
C SER A 318 -2.81 -7.87 -29.90
N THR A 319 -2.27 -6.80 -29.33
CA THR A 319 -1.38 -5.84 -30.02
C THR A 319 0.11 -6.16 -29.83
N ASN A 320 0.54 -6.57 -28.63
CA ASN A 320 1.93 -6.90 -28.34
C ASN A 320 2.13 -8.41 -28.38
N ARG A 321 2.85 -8.95 -29.37
CA ARG A 321 3.08 -10.40 -29.53
C ARG A 321 4.16 -10.98 -28.59
N SER A 322 4.98 -10.13 -27.98
CA SER A 322 6.16 -10.55 -27.20
C SER A 322 5.91 -10.63 -25.70
N ILE A 323 4.96 -9.85 -25.18
CA ILE A 323 4.69 -9.75 -23.75
C ILE A 323 4.11 -11.06 -23.20
N LYS A 324 4.58 -11.43 -22.01
CA LYS A 324 4.11 -12.57 -21.22
C LYS A 324 3.39 -12.09 -19.97
N ILE A 325 2.27 -12.74 -19.66
CA ILE A 325 1.44 -12.43 -18.49
C ILE A 325 1.44 -13.63 -17.55
N ILE A 326 1.68 -13.37 -16.28
CA ILE A 326 1.58 -14.38 -15.22
C ILE A 326 0.52 -13.91 -14.24
N ILE A 327 -0.44 -14.77 -13.95
CA ILE A 327 -1.53 -14.49 -13.01
C ILE A 327 -1.31 -15.36 -11.78
N MET A 328 -1.22 -14.75 -10.61
CA MET A 328 -0.99 -15.45 -9.34
C MET A 328 -2.22 -15.32 -8.45
N SER A 329 -2.68 -16.45 -7.92
CA SER A 329 -3.92 -16.53 -7.13
C SER A 329 -3.76 -17.48 -5.94
N ALA A 330 -4.47 -17.20 -4.85
CA ALA A 330 -4.69 -18.15 -3.78
C ALA A 330 -5.95 -18.95 -4.08
N ALA A 331 -5.78 -20.18 -4.61
CA ALA A 331 -6.71 -21.30 -4.73
C ALA A 331 -8.19 -21.09 -5.19
N VAL A 332 -8.66 -19.85 -5.42
CA VAL A 332 -10.06 -19.54 -5.68
C VAL A 332 -10.29 -19.27 -7.17
N ASP A 333 -11.30 -19.97 -7.71
CA ASP A 333 -11.93 -19.78 -9.03
C ASP A 333 -10.97 -19.68 -10.23
N ILE A 334 -10.10 -20.68 -10.35
CA ILE A 334 -9.14 -20.83 -11.45
C ILE A 334 -9.85 -20.99 -12.80
N ASN A 335 -11.01 -21.65 -12.81
CA ASN A 335 -11.75 -21.97 -14.02
C ASN A 335 -12.24 -20.70 -14.74
N LEU A 336 -12.69 -19.68 -13.99
CA LEU A 336 -13.07 -18.41 -14.58
C LEU A 336 -11.89 -17.75 -15.32
N PHE A 337 -10.73 -17.63 -14.66
CA PHE A 337 -9.56 -16.99 -15.27
C PHE A 337 -9.01 -17.79 -16.45
N THR A 338 -9.03 -19.13 -16.36
CA THR A 338 -8.62 -20.01 -17.44
C THR A 338 -9.52 -19.84 -18.66
N SER A 339 -10.84 -19.76 -18.46
CA SER A 339 -11.81 -19.52 -19.52
C SER A 339 -11.64 -18.13 -20.14
N TYR A 340 -11.39 -17.11 -19.31
CA TYR A 340 -11.17 -15.74 -19.76
C TYR A 340 -9.91 -15.57 -20.63
N PHE A 341 -8.86 -16.36 -20.37
CA PHE A 341 -7.60 -16.35 -21.13
C PHE A 341 -7.46 -17.55 -22.09
N ASN A 342 -8.57 -18.05 -22.64
CA ASN A 342 -8.62 -19.06 -23.70
C ASN A 342 -7.92 -20.39 -23.35
N GLY A 343 -8.12 -20.92 -22.14
CA GLY A 343 -7.58 -22.23 -21.74
C GLY A 343 -6.08 -22.22 -21.42
N CYS A 344 -5.56 -21.11 -20.89
CA CYS A 344 -4.14 -21.01 -20.53
C CYS A 344 -3.71 -22.05 -19.47
N PRO A 345 -2.43 -22.49 -19.46
CA PRO A 345 -1.95 -23.48 -18.50
C PRO A 345 -2.03 -22.98 -17.06
N VAL A 346 -2.33 -23.91 -16.17
CA VAL A 346 -2.42 -23.69 -14.72
C VAL A 346 -1.38 -24.54 -14.02
N ILE A 347 -0.60 -23.92 -13.13
CA ILE A 347 0.34 -24.59 -12.24
C ILE A 347 -0.20 -24.50 -10.81
N HIS A 348 -0.35 -25.65 -10.16
CA HIS A 348 -0.74 -25.73 -8.76
C HIS A 348 0.48 -25.92 -7.87
N VAL A 349 0.74 -24.94 -7.01
CA VAL A 349 1.79 -24.97 -5.99
C VAL A 349 1.19 -25.54 -4.70
N PRO A 350 1.69 -26.67 -4.19
CA PRO A 350 1.22 -27.24 -2.94
C PRO A 350 1.51 -26.28 -1.77
N GLY A 351 0.58 -26.21 -0.82
CA GLY A 351 0.78 -25.47 0.41
C GLY A 351 1.51 -26.27 1.48
N ARG A 352 2.08 -25.56 2.46
CA ARG A 352 2.50 -26.12 3.75
C ARG A 352 1.77 -25.35 4.84
N CYS A 353 0.50 -25.68 5.03
CA CYS A 353 -0.26 -25.15 6.15
C CYS A 353 0.16 -25.85 7.44
N PHE A 354 0.19 -25.08 8.53
CA PHE A 354 0.21 -25.63 9.88
C PHE A 354 -1.23 -25.83 10.34
N ASP A 355 -1.46 -26.83 11.18
CA ASP A 355 -2.79 -27.03 11.77
C ASP A 355 -3.17 -25.82 12.61
N VAL A 356 -4.25 -25.14 12.21
CA VAL A 356 -4.83 -24.00 12.92
C VAL A 356 -6.18 -24.43 13.51
N ASN A 357 -6.26 -24.50 14.83
CA ASN A 357 -7.50 -24.81 15.52
C ASN A 357 -8.49 -23.66 15.37
N THR A 358 -9.69 -23.99 14.89
CA THR A 358 -10.80 -23.02 14.78
C THR A 358 -11.64 -23.09 16.05
N PHE A 359 -11.95 -21.93 16.63
CA PHE A 359 -12.82 -21.80 17.79
C PHE A 359 -13.94 -20.82 17.45
N PHE A 360 -15.16 -21.18 17.83
CA PHE A 360 -16.34 -20.34 17.64
C PHE A 360 -16.64 -19.53 18.90
N LEU A 361 -17.62 -18.62 18.82
CA LEU A 361 -17.94 -17.72 19.93
C LEU A 361 -18.28 -18.50 21.20
N GLU A 362 -19.02 -19.61 21.09
CA GLU A 362 -19.37 -20.51 22.17
C GLU A 362 -18.14 -21.13 22.86
N ASP A 363 -17.11 -21.50 22.10
CA ASP A 363 -15.86 -22.02 22.63
C ASP A 363 -15.13 -20.92 23.42
N VAL A 364 -15.04 -19.72 22.83
CA VAL A 364 -14.38 -18.56 23.46
C VAL A 364 -15.10 -18.15 24.73
N LEU A 365 -16.43 -18.06 24.73
CA LEU A 365 -17.24 -17.73 25.91
C LEU A 365 -17.06 -18.78 27.02
N LYS A 366 -16.96 -20.05 26.65
CA LYS A 366 -16.70 -21.15 27.58
C LYS A 366 -15.28 -21.10 28.17
N PHE A 367 -14.26 -20.83 27.36
CA PHE A 367 -12.87 -20.76 27.81
C PHE A 367 -12.60 -19.54 28.69
N THR A 368 -13.16 -18.39 28.29
CA THR A 368 -12.92 -17.11 28.98
C THR A 368 -13.83 -16.90 30.18
N GLY A 369 -14.99 -17.58 30.22
CA GLY A 369 -16.03 -17.30 31.21
C GLY A 369 -16.63 -15.91 31.09
N TYR A 370 -16.41 -15.22 29.95
CA TYR A 370 -16.88 -13.86 29.75
C TYR A 370 -18.41 -13.79 29.84
N GLN A 371 -18.91 -12.84 30.65
CA GLN A 371 -20.33 -12.53 30.74
C GLN A 371 -20.54 -11.03 30.72
N ASN A 372 -21.50 -10.57 29.94
CA ASN A 372 -21.98 -9.19 29.99
C ASN A 372 -23.31 -9.12 30.78
N LYS A 373 -23.72 -7.91 31.19
CA LYS A 373 -24.93 -7.72 32.00
C LYS A 373 -26.19 -8.31 31.35
N LYS A 374 -26.33 -8.21 30.02
CA LYS A 374 -27.48 -8.79 29.29
C LYS A 374 -27.46 -10.32 29.35
N MET A 375 -26.30 -10.95 29.18
CA MET A 375 -26.11 -12.39 29.32
C MET A 375 -26.37 -12.88 30.74
N SER A 376 -25.97 -12.12 31.76
CA SER A 376 -26.27 -12.45 33.17
C SER A 376 -27.77 -12.39 33.47
N ILE A 377 -28.47 -11.38 32.93
CA ILE A 377 -29.92 -11.25 33.05
C ILE A 377 -30.63 -12.40 32.34
N LEU A 378 -30.22 -12.75 31.12
CA LEU A 378 -30.75 -13.89 30.35
C LEU A 378 -30.52 -15.23 31.05
N ARG A 379 -29.34 -15.41 31.65
CA ARG A 379 -29.03 -16.61 32.43
C ARG A 379 -29.88 -16.69 33.69
N GLN A 380 -30.08 -15.58 34.39
CA GLN A 380 -30.96 -15.51 35.55
C GLN A 380 -32.43 -15.72 35.19
N SER A 381 -32.91 -15.20 34.05
CA SER A 381 -34.28 -15.44 33.60
C SER A 381 -34.50 -16.90 33.21
N ASN A 382 -33.54 -17.53 32.52
CA ASN A 382 -33.60 -18.95 32.15
C ASN A 382 -33.52 -19.86 33.39
N ASP A 383 -32.64 -19.57 34.35
CA ASP A 383 -32.56 -20.30 35.62
C ASP A 383 -33.87 -20.16 36.44
N THR A 384 -34.59 -19.04 36.29
CA THR A 384 -35.87 -18.79 36.98
C THR A 384 -37.05 -19.48 36.27
N GLU A 385 -36.99 -19.64 34.95
CA GLU A 385 -37.96 -20.40 34.17
C GLU A 385 -37.80 -21.93 34.38
N GLU A 386 -36.57 -22.45 34.37
CA GLU A 386 -36.28 -23.88 34.65
C GLU A 386 -36.68 -24.28 36.07
N ARG A 387 -36.54 -23.39 37.06
CA ARG A 387 -37.01 -23.65 38.44
C ARG A 387 -38.53 -23.65 38.58
N LYS A 388 -39.28 -23.06 37.64
CA LYS A 388 -40.76 -23.03 37.65
C LYS A 388 -41.41 -24.17 36.85
N THR A 389 -40.63 -24.92 36.05
CA THR A 389 -41.13 -26.00 35.18
C THR A 389 -41.05 -27.45 35.70
N PRO A 390 -40.56 -27.81 36.91
CA PRO A 390 -40.44 -29.23 37.26
C PRO A 390 -41.80 -29.95 37.46
N GLU A 391 -42.93 -29.22 37.54
CA GLU A 391 -44.27 -29.83 37.72
C GLU A 391 -45.08 -30.03 36.42
N LYS A 392 -44.71 -29.40 35.30
CA LYS A 392 -45.47 -29.55 34.03
C LYS A 392 -44.86 -30.54 33.04
N GLU A 393 -43.55 -30.79 33.08
CA GLU A 393 -42.90 -31.70 32.13
C GLU A 393 -43.13 -33.20 32.41
N LYS A 394 -43.67 -33.58 33.58
CA LYS A 394 -44.09 -34.97 33.82
C LYS A 394 -45.36 -35.40 33.07
N ARG A 395 -46.08 -34.48 32.40
CA ARG A 395 -47.31 -34.81 31.64
C ARG A 395 -47.20 -34.71 30.12
N VAL A 396 -46.05 -34.31 29.55
CA VAL A 396 -45.87 -34.20 28.08
C VAL A 396 -44.79 -35.17 27.58
N ARG A 397 -44.65 -36.35 28.21
CA ARG A 397 -43.72 -37.40 27.74
C ARG A 397 -44.37 -38.43 26.80
N ILE A 398 -45.43 -38.05 26.09
CA ILE A 398 -46.06 -38.89 25.07
C ILE A 398 -46.50 -38.01 23.90
N GLN A 399 -45.55 -37.65 23.03
CA GLN A 399 -45.72 -37.50 21.58
C GLN A 399 -44.41 -36.93 20.99
N GLU A 400 -43.43 -37.81 20.77
CA GLU A 400 -42.37 -37.58 19.79
C GLU A 400 -42.42 -38.71 18.76
N PRO A 401 -43.08 -38.51 17.61
CA PRO A 401 -42.74 -39.22 16.39
C PRO A 401 -42.21 -38.31 15.27
N GLU A 402 -42.34 -36.98 15.36
CA GLU A 402 -42.14 -36.09 14.19
C GLU A 402 -40.68 -35.74 13.90
N ALA A 403 -39.79 -35.70 14.90
CA ALA A 403 -38.38 -35.39 14.68
C ALA A 403 -37.61 -36.52 13.98
N LYS A 404 -38.08 -37.77 14.10
CA LYS A 404 -37.46 -38.94 13.45
C LYS A 404 -37.89 -39.08 11.98
N ILE A 405 -39.08 -38.58 11.65
CA ILE A 405 -39.61 -38.62 10.27
C ILE A 405 -38.91 -37.59 9.37
N LEU A 406 -38.49 -36.44 9.91
CA LEU A 406 -37.77 -35.41 9.14
C LEU A 406 -36.32 -35.79 8.83
N MET A 407 -35.61 -36.42 9.78
CA MET A 407 -34.23 -36.89 9.53
C MET A 407 -34.20 -38.09 8.56
N ASP A 408 -35.14 -39.04 8.70
CA ASP A 408 -35.27 -40.16 7.76
C ASP A 408 -35.73 -39.72 6.36
N ALA A 409 -36.43 -38.58 6.23
CA ALA A 409 -36.83 -38.00 4.95
C ALA A 409 -35.67 -37.28 4.25
N GLN A 410 -34.81 -36.58 5.00
CA GLN A 410 -33.61 -35.92 4.47
C GLN A 410 -32.54 -36.93 4.04
N GLU A 411 -32.34 -38.02 4.79
CA GLU A 411 -31.40 -39.08 4.40
C GLU A 411 -31.85 -39.79 3.11
N LYS A 412 -33.17 -39.98 2.91
CA LYS A 412 -33.73 -40.57 1.69
C LYS A 412 -33.70 -39.62 0.48
N GLU A 413 -33.69 -38.30 0.68
CA GLU A 413 -33.52 -37.32 -0.41
C GLU A 413 -32.05 -37.22 -0.85
N ILE A 414 -31.11 -37.28 0.09
CA ILE A 414 -29.67 -37.28 -0.22
C ILE A 414 -29.29 -38.57 -0.97
N ASP A 415 -29.80 -39.73 -0.54
CA ASP A 415 -29.59 -41.01 -1.25
C ASP A 415 -30.25 -41.04 -2.65
N ARG A 416 -31.35 -40.32 -2.86
CA ARG A 416 -31.97 -40.18 -4.21
C ARG A 416 -31.15 -39.28 -5.12
N TYR A 417 -30.57 -38.21 -4.56
CA TYR A 417 -29.73 -37.29 -5.32
C TYR A 417 -28.43 -37.97 -5.77
N GLU A 418 -27.81 -38.78 -4.90
CA GLU A 418 -26.60 -39.54 -5.24
C GLU A 418 -26.85 -40.72 -6.18
N LYS A 419 -28.02 -41.37 -6.11
CA LYS A 419 -28.41 -42.42 -7.09
C LYS A 419 -28.73 -41.86 -8.47
N ASN A 420 -29.30 -40.66 -8.56
CA ASN A 420 -29.64 -40.02 -9.84
C ASN A 420 -28.42 -39.43 -10.59
N HIS A 421 -27.26 -39.33 -9.95
CA HIS A 421 -26.01 -38.86 -10.58
C HIS A 421 -24.98 -39.95 -10.86
N LYS A 422 -25.31 -41.22 -10.64
CA LYS A 422 -24.44 -42.37 -10.98
C LYS A 422 -24.97 -43.28 -12.10
N ASN A 423 -26.09 -42.94 -12.74
CA ASN A 423 -26.59 -43.64 -13.92
C ASN A 423 -26.70 -42.69 -15.11
N HIS A 424 -25.58 -42.39 -15.75
CA HIS A 424 -25.56 -42.22 -17.21
C HIS A 424 -24.17 -42.51 -17.74
N ASP A 425 -23.96 -43.78 -18.07
CA ASP A 425 -22.95 -44.25 -19.00
C ASP A 425 -23.70 -44.95 -20.15
N VAL A 426 -23.22 -44.72 -21.38
CA VAL A 426 -23.40 -45.49 -22.64
C VAL A 426 -24.49 -45.03 -23.65
N ASP A 427 -23.98 -44.34 -24.69
CA ASP A 427 -24.05 -44.57 -26.15
C ASP A 427 -25.34 -44.56 -27.01
N VAL A 428 -25.13 -44.01 -28.23
CA VAL A 428 -25.66 -44.33 -29.58
C VAL A 428 -26.69 -43.38 -30.24
N ASP A 429 -26.17 -42.68 -31.26
CA ASP A 429 -26.68 -42.36 -32.63
C ASP A 429 -28.11 -41.87 -32.95
N ASP A 430 -28.10 -41.14 -34.09
CA ASP A 430 -29.14 -40.84 -35.10
C ASP A 430 -30.04 -39.61 -34.97
N ASP A 431 -29.68 -38.62 -35.81
CA ASP A 431 -30.46 -38.04 -36.90
C ASP A 431 -31.96 -37.72 -36.68
N LEU A 432 -32.29 -36.43 -36.80
CA LEU A 432 -33.29 -35.85 -37.72
C LEU A 432 -33.72 -34.46 -37.20
N GLY A 433 -33.71 -33.48 -38.10
CA GLY A 433 -34.11 -32.09 -37.82
C GLY A 433 -35.62 -31.86 -37.84
N GLU A 434 -36.04 -30.70 -37.34
CA GLU A 434 -37.09 -29.83 -37.89
C GLU A 434 -37.20 -28.54 -37.06
N ASP A 435 -36.77 -27.43 -37.68
CA ASP A 435 -37.46 -26.16 -37.83
C ASP A 435 -38.56 -25.66 -36.85
N ILE A 436 -38.36 -24.39 -36.44
CA ILE A 436 -39.32 -23.26 -36.47
C ILE A 436 -40.16 -22.89 -35.22
N ASN A 437 -39.83 -21.67 -34.77
CA ASN A 437 -40.65 -20.51 -34.36
C ASN A 437 -40.93 -20.09 -32.91
N VAL A 438 -40.79 -18.77 -32.83
CA VAL A 438 -41.04 -17.78 -31.79
C VAL A 438 -42.53 -17.40 -31.77
N GLU A 439 -43.07 -17.19 -30.55
CA GLU A 439 -44.10 -16.23 -30.11
C GLU A 439 -44.64 -16.81 -28.78
N GLY A 440 -44.89 -16.10 -27.69
CA GLY A 440 -45.06 -14.70 -27.38
C GLY A 440 -45.99 -14.66 -26.16
N MET A 441 -45.68 -13.88 -25.13
CA MET A 441 -46.68 -13.54 -24.11
C MET A 441 -46.36 -12.17 -23.50
N LYS A 442 -47.14 -11.18 -23.93
CA LYS A 442 -47.32 -9.84 -23.37
C LYS A 442 -48.35 -9.87 -22.23
N LEU A 443 -48.16 -8.99 -21.24
CA LEU A 443 -49.16 -8.28 -20.42
C LEU A 443 -48.44 -6.96 -19.99
N GLN A 444 -48.69 -5.77 -20.57
CA GLN A 444 -49.76 -4.76 -20.30
C GLN A 444 -49.87 -4.40 -18.80
N ASP A 445 -49.64 -3.16 -18.34
CA ASP A 445 -50.37 -1.89 -18.61
C ASP A 445 -49.48 -0.67 -18.23
N SER A 446 -49.21 0.29 -19.12
CA SER A 446 -49.93 1.56 -19.40
C SER A 446 -49.94 2.62 -18.29
N PHE A 447 -49.19 3.71 -18.51
CA PHE A 447 -49.62 5.08 -18.19
C PHE A 447 -48.94 6.06 -19.18
N GLU A 448 -49.77 6.73 -19.98
CA GLU A 448 -49.47 7.91 -20.82
C GLU A 448 -49.04 9.08 -19.92
N GLY A 449 -48.29 10.11 -20.29
CA GLY A 449 -47.77 10.63 -21.55
C GLY A 449 -47.45 12.12 -21.28
N ASN A 450 -46.36 12.64 -21.84
CA ASN A 450 -46.25 14.00 -22.37
C ASN A 450 -44.89 14.16 -23.04
N ASP A 451 -44.98 14.38 -24.33
CA ASP A 451 -43.94 14.72 -25.30
C ASP A 451 -43.67 16.23 -25.20
N ASP A 452 -42.40 16.61 -25.20
CA ASP A 452 -41.92 17.88 -25.76
C ASP A 452 -40.40 17.70 -25.97
N GLY A 453 -40.03 17.55 -27.25
CA GLY A 453 -38.65 17.42 -27.67
C GLY A 453 -37.94 18.77 -27.65
N ASP A 454 -36.69 18.77 -27.19
CA ASP A 454 -35.67 19.71 -27.60
C ASP A 454 -34.26 19.07 -27.45
N ASP A 455 -33.52 19.17 -28.55
CA ASP A 455 -32.06 19.14 -28.73
C ASP A 455 -31.24 17.97 -28.14
N VAL A 456 -30.77 17.10 -29.05
CA VAL A 456 -29.76 16.07 -28.80
C VAL A 456 -28.39 16.74 -28.74
N GLY A 457 -28.00 17.18 -27.55
CA GLY A 457 -26.61 17.48 -27.20
C GLY A 457 -25.87 16.21 -26.74
N ASP A 458 -24.66 16.04 -27.24
CA ASP A 458 -23.73 14.93 -26.96
C ASP A 458 -23.73 14.49 -25.48
N VAL A 459 -24.08 13.22 -25.24
CA VAL A 459 -23.88 12.58 -23.93
C VAL A 459 -22.40 12.19 -23.84
N ASP A 460 -21.57 13.14 -23.45
CA ASP A 460 -20.23 12.87 -22.96
C ASP A 460 -20.32 11.98 -21.72
N ASN A 461 -19.58 10.87 -21.74
CA ASN A 461 -19.35 10.00 -20.60
C ASN A 461 -18.77 10.82 -19.43
N GLU A 462 -19.57 11.09 -18.40
CA GLU A 462 -19.11 11.62 -17.12
C GLU A 462 -18.15 10.61 -16.47
N VAL A 463 -16.85 10.84 -16.65
CA VAL A 463 -15.84 10.39 -15.71
C VAL A 463 -16.08 11.19 -14.43
N LEU A 464 -16.72 10.57 -13.43
CA LEU A 464 -16.95 11.17 -12.11
C LEU A 464 -15.64 11.71 -11.54
N ASP A 465 -15.58 13.02 -11.36
CA ASP A 465 -14.43 13.71 -10.81
C ASP A 465 -14.35 13.42 -9.31
N VAL A 466 -13.28 12.75 -8.88
CA VAL A 466 -13.05 12.34 -7.49
C VAL A 466 -13.05 13.55 -6.54
N THR A 467 -12.74 14.74 -7.03
CA THR A 467 -12.88 16.00 -6.26
C THR A 467 -14.33 16.44 -6.06
N GLN A 468 -15.20 16.25 -7.05
CA GLN A 468 -16.63 16.51 -6.94
C GLN A 468 -17.32 15.52 -5.97
N GLU A 469 -16.85 14.27 -5.93
CA GLU A 469 -17.31 13.27 -4.97
C GLU A 469 -16.92 13.64 -3.53
N MET A 470 -15.69 14.14 -3.33
CA MET A 470 -15.25 14.65 -2.02
C MET A 470 -16.03 15.89 -1.58
N ASP A 471 -16.30 16.82 -2.50
CA ASP A 471 -17.11 17.99 -2.20
C ASP A 471 -18.53 17.60 -1.78
N SER A 472 -19.13 16.64 -2.48
CA SER A 472 -20.44 16.09 -2.15
C SER A 472 -20.44 15.39 -0.78
N ALA A 473 -19.42 14.59 -0.48
CA ALA A 473 -19.29 13.88 0.79
C ALA A 473 -19.09 14.83 1.98
N ILE A 474 -18.27 15.89 1.83
CA ILE A 474 -18.10 16.94 2.85
C ILE A 474 -19.41 17.71 3.06
N SER A 475 -20.12 18.05 1.98
CA SER A 475 -21.42 18.74 2.05
C SER A 475 -22.49 17.90 2.75
N GLU A 476 -22.56 16.60 2.45
CA GLU A 476 -23.50 15.68 3.10
C GLU A 476 -23.16 15.44 4.58
N ALA A 477 -21.88 15.30 4.90
CA ALA A 477 -21.41 15.23 6.28
C ALA A 477 -21.77 16.52 7.05
N PHE A 478 -21.72 17.66 6.38
CA PHE A 478 -22.08 18.95 6.96
C PHE A 478 -23.60 19.12 7.16
N LEU A 479 -24.44 18.63 6.23
CA LEU A 479 -25.90 18.77 6.26
C LEU A 479 -26.62 17.69 7.07
N ASN A 480 -26.16 16.45 6.99
CA ASN A 480 -26.83 15.29 7.57
C ASN A 480 -25.98 14.65 8.67
N GLY A 481 -24.65 14.63 8.52
CA GLY A 481 -23.74 13.99 9.46
C GLY A 481 -23.97 12.48 9.58
N SER A 482 -24.33 11.84 8.46
CA SER A 482 -24.55 10.40 8.35
C SER A 482 -23.24 9.64 8.49
N GLU A 483 -23.27 8.45 9.10
CA GLU A 483 -22.09 7.57 9.18
C GLU A 483 -21.57 7.20 7.78
N ASP A 484 -22.47 7.06 6.80
CA ASP A 484 -22.12 6.79 5.41
C ASP A 484 -21.28 7.91 4.78
N SER A 485 -21.62 9.18 5.05
CA SER A 485 -20.84 10.32 4.55
C SER A 485 -19.44 10.39 5.14
N TYR A 486 -19.28 10.04 6.43
CA TYR A 486 -17.95 9.95 7.06
C TYR A 486 -17.13 8.77 6.54
N ALA A 487 -17.78 7.63 6.31
CA ALA A 487 -17.15 6.46 5.70
C ALA A 487 -16.67 6.77 4.27
N GLN A 488 -17.46 7.53 3.49
CA GLN A 488 -17.08 7.96 2.16
C GLN A 488 -15.87 8.91 2.19
N ILE A 489 -15.84 9.87 3.12
CA ILE A 489 -14.67 10.74 3.33
C ILE A 489 -13.41 9.91 3.62
N LEU A 490 -13.49 8.92 4.52
CA LEU A 490 -12.35 8.04 4.82
C LEU A 490 -11.92 7.23 3.60
N HIS A 491 -12.87 6.68 2.86
CA HIS A 491 -12.61 5.93 1.64
C HIS A 491 -11.83 6.79 0.63
N LEU A 492 -12.28 8.02 0.40
CA LEU A 492 -11.66 8.95 -0.54
C LEU A 492 -10.24 9.37 -0.09
N ILE A 493 -10.01 9.55 1.22
CA ILE A 493 -8.69 9.88 1.76
C ILE A 493 -7.73 8.67 1.70
N MET A 494 -8.18 7.49 2.13
CA MET A 494 -7.34 6.31 2.29
C MET A 494 -7.09 5.56 0.98
N ASN A 495 -8.11 5.46 0.12
CA ASN A 495 -8.07 4.63 -1.09
C ASN A 495 -7.85 5.49 -2.35
N GLU A 496 -8.56 6.61 -2.49
CA GLU A 496 -8.44 7.48 -3.67
C GLU A 496 -7.27 8.48 -3.56
N GLY A 497 -6.73 8.64 -2.35
CA GLY A 497 -5.53 9.44 -2.08
C GLY A 497 -5.78 10.94 -2.13
N ILE A 498 -7.00 11.36 -1.79
CA ILE A 498 -7.31 12.76 -1.51
C ILE A 498 -6.54 13.20 -0.27
N ASN A 499 -6.02 14.43 -0.30
CA ASN A 499 -5.34 14.99 0.86
C ASN A 499 -6.31 15.05 2.05
N VAL A 500 -5.88 14.60 3.23
CA VAL A 500 -6.67 14.69 4.47
C VAL A 500 -7.06 16.14 4.80
N ASP A 501 -6.24 17.10 4.36
CA ASP A 501 -6.47 18.55 4.48
C ASP A 501 -7.14 19.16 3.23
N TYR A 502 -7.80 18.33 2.41
CA TYR A 502 -8.57 18.82 1.27
C TYR A 502 -9.63 19.83 1.72
N ARG A 503 -9.75 20.91 0.96
CA ARG A 503 -10.67 22.02 1.21
C ARG A 503 -11.79 21.95 0.19
N HIS A 504 -13.03 21.92 0.66
CA HIS A 504 -14.21 21.93 -0.19
C HIS A 504 -14.15 23.11 -1.17
N SER A 505 -14.40 22.86 -2.46
CA SER A 505 -14.16 23.84 -3.52
C SER A 505 -14.92 25.16 -3.34
N GLU A 506 -16.12 25.12 -2.76
CA GLU A 506 -16.96 26.32 -2.55
C GLU A 506 -16.86 26.94 -1.16
N THR A 507 -16.64 26.11 -0.13
CA THR A 507 -16.78 26.54 1.28
C THR A 507 -15.45 26.60 2.01
N ASN A 508 -14.38 26.09 1.39
CA ASN A 508 -13.05 25.91 1.99
C ASN A 508 -13.01 25.07 3.28
N ALA A 509 -14.12 24.45 3.68
CA ALA A 509 -14.19 23.61 4.86
C ALA A 509 -13.39 22.32 4.64
N THR A 510 -12.66 21.90 5.67
CA THR A 510 -11.99 20.59 5.67
C THR A 510 -12.88 19.54 6.32
N SER A 511 -12.64 18.27 6.03
CA SER A 511 -13.33 17.16 6.71
C SER A 511 -13.17 17.22 8.23
N LEU A 512 -12.01 17.69 8.72
CA LEU A 512 -11.77 17.87 10.15
C LEU A 512 -12.68 18.94 10.76
N MET A 513 -12.87 20.09 10.08
CA MET A 513 -13.77 21.16 10.52
C MET A 513 -15.22 20.68 10.61
N VAL A 514 -15.69 19.96 9.58
CA VAL A 514 -17.06 19.44 9.52
C VAL A 514 -17.31 18.39 10.60
N CYS A 515 -16.42 17.41 10.76
CA CYS A 515 -16.53 16.38 11.79
C CYS A 515 -16.45 16.95 13.21
N ALA A 516 -15.58 17.95 13.43
CA ALA A 516 -15.47 18.64 14.72
C ALA A 516 -16.72 19.47 15.03
N GLY A 517 -17.25 20.22 14.05
CA GLY A 517 -18.49 21.00 14.19
C GLY A 517 -19.72 20.14 14.47
N ARG A 518 -19.74 18.89 13.97
CA ARG A 518 -20.79 17.90 14.26
C ARG A 518 -20.57 17.11 15.55
N GLY A 519 -19.43 17.26 16.22
CA GLY A 519 -19.12 16.57 17.47
C GLY A 519 -18.81 15.07 17.31
N SER A 520 -18.40 14.63 16.12
CA SER A 520 -18.01 13.24 15.88
C SER A 520 -16.57 12.98 16.35
N LEU A 521 -16.42 12.65 17.63
CA LEU A 521 -15.12 12.44 18.28
C LEU A 521 -14.29 11.32 17.63
N ASP A 522 -14.91 10.19 17.32
CA ASP A 522 -14.24 9.03 16.73
C ASP A 522 -13.64 9.38 15.35
N MET A 523 -14.38 10.18 14.59
CA MET A 523 -13.97 10.57 13.24
C MET A 523 -12.90 11.67 13.27
N VAL A 524 -12.97 12.59 14.22
CA VAL A 524 -11.92 13.58 14.48
C VAL A 524 -10.61 12.89 14.87
N GLU A 525 -10.66 11.90 15.76
CA GLU A 525 -9.48 11.13 16.15
C GLU A 525 -8.85 10.39 14.96
N GLN A 526 -9.67 9.76 14.11
CA GLN A 526 -9.20 9.09 12.91
C GLN A 526 -8.55 10.06 11.91
N LEU A 527 -9.16 11.22 11.64
CA LEU A 527 -8.60 12.22 10.73
C LEU A 527 -7.27 12.79 11.27
N LEU A 528 -7.17 13.06 12.57
CA LEU A 528 -5.92 13.50 13.20
C LEU A 528 -4.82 12.44 13.10
N ASN A 529 -5.16 11.16 13.28
CA ASN A 529 -4.23 10.04 13.09
C ASN A 529 -3.77 9.90 11.63
N LEU A 530 -4.63 10.27 10.67
CA LEU A 530 -4.28 10.35 9.24
C LEU A 530 -3.47 11.60 8.89
N GLY A 531 -3.18 12.48 9.85
CA GLY A 531 -2.32 13.64 9.69
C GLY A 531 -3.06 14.94 9.34
N ALA A 532 -4.36 15.03 9.61
CA ALA A 532 -5.12 16.28 9.45
C ALA A 532 -4.50 17.41 10.27
N ASN A 533 -4.36 18.59 9.68
CA ASN A 533 -3.80 19.77 10.33
C ASN A 533 -4.90 20.54 11.09
N PRO A 534 -4.86 20.58 12.44
CA PRO A 534 -5.86 21.30 13.23
C PRO A 534 -5.70 22.83 13.17
N ASP A 535 -4.58 23.34 12.68
CA ASP A 535 -4.29 24.77 12.62
C ASP A 535 -4.82 25.44 11.33
N LEU A 536 -5.44 24.66 10.43
CA LEU A 536 -6.07 25.21 9.24
C LEU A 536 -7.35 25.96 9.62
N THR A 537 -7.45 27.21 9.15
CA THR A 537 -8.62 28.06 9.32
C THR A 537 -9.26 28.38 7.98
N GLU A 538 -10.58 28.55 7.98
CA GLU A 538 -11.35 29.00 6.82
C GLU A 538 -11.16 30.53 6.68
N PRO A 539 -10.75 31.04 5.50
CA PRO A 539 -10.38 32.44 5.33
C PRO A 539 -11.54 33.46 5.46
N ASN A 540 -12.80 33.03 5.36
CA ASN A 540 -13.99 33.88 5.55
C ASN A 540 -14.61 33.82 6.95
N ASN A 541 -13.96 33.12 7.89
CA ASN A 541 -14.20 33.22 9.33
C ASN A 541 -15.66 32.94 9.76
N ALA A 542 -16.26 31.87 9.22
CA ALA A 542 -17.60 31.44 9.63
C ALA A 542 -17.63 30.29 10.66
N TRP A 543 -16.51 29.61 10.94
CA TRP A 543 -16.44 28.44 11.84
C TRP A 543 -15.14 28.40 12.65
#